data_AF-A0AAJ4ZNK1-F1
#
_entry.id   AF-A0AAJ4ZNK1-F1
#
_cell.length_a   1.000
_cell.length_b   1.000
_cell.length_c   1.000
_cell.angle_alpha   90.00
_cell.angle_beta   90.00
_cell.angle_gamma   90.00
#
_symmetry.space_group_name_H-M   'P 1'
#
loop_
_entity.id
_entity.type
_entity.pdbx_description
1 polymer ?
#
loop_
_entity_poly.entity_id
_entity_poly.type
_entity_poly.pdbx_seq_one_letter_code
_entity_poly.pdbx_strand_id
1 'polypeptide(L)' 'MTSKCRDKWGLSWQITPRALIAAVTDSDRAAAKRAFDAMMTMGKIDIARIDAARRG' A
#
# COMPACT_ATOMS: atom_id res chain seq x y z
N MET A 1 4.47 -8.00 -5.26
CA MET A 1 5.49 -8.53 -4.31
C MET A 1 5.98 -7.34 -3.49
N THR A 2 5.72 -7.38 -2.19
CA THR A 2 5.76 -6.23 -1.26
C THR A 2 7.10 -5.51 -1.26
N SER A 3 7.08 -4.18 -1.19
CA SER A 3 8.26 -3.31 -1.17
C SER A 3 9.12 -3.56 0.07
N LYS A 4 9.95 -4.60 0.03
CA LYS A 4 11.03 -4.83 0.98
C LYS A 4 12.25 -4.08 0.49
N CYS A 5 12.51 -2.91 1.06
CA CYS A 5 13.79 -2.25 0.88
C CYS A 5 14.80 -2.96 1.78
N ARG A 6 15.93 -3.40 1.20
CA ARG A 6 17.03 -3.98 1.96
C ARG A 6 18.05 -2.88 2.23
N ASP A 7 18.43 -2.70 3.48
CA ASP A 7 19.49 -1.77 3.82
C ASP A 7 20.88 -2.39 3.60
N LYS A 8 21.92 -1.57 3.78
CA LYS A 8 23.32 -1.99 3.58
C LYS A 8 23.80 -3.05 4.59
N TRP A 9 23.02 -3.36 5.61
CA TRP A 9 23.30 -4.36 6.64
C TRP A 9 22.44 -5.62 6.48
N GLY A 10 21.66 -5.70 5.40
CA GLY A 10 20.81 -6.86 5.10
C GLY A 10 19.46 -6.86 5.81
N LEU A 11 19.11 -5.82 6.56
CA LEU A 11 17.78 -5.72 7.17
C LEU A 11 16.76 -5.36 6.09
N SER A 12 15.62 -6.04 6.17
CA SER A 12 14.49 -5.77 5.29
C SER A 12 13.51 -4.83 5.97
N TRP A 13 13.38 -3.63 5.43
CA TRP A 13 12.44 -2.62 5.88
C TRP A 13 11.23 -2.59 4.95
N GLN A 14 10.04 -2.53 5.54
CA GLN A 14 8.80 -2.32 4.81
C GLN A 14 8.31 -0.91 5.12
N ILE A 15 8.37 -0.02 4.14
CA ILE A 15 7.86 1.35 4.28
C ILE A 15 6.37 1.31 3.94
N THR A 16 5.54 1.14 4.97
CA THR A 16 4.08 1.12 4.83
C THR A 16 3.53 2.52 5.09
N PRO A 17 2.93 3.21 4.09
CA PRO A 17 2.38 4.53 4.31
C PRO A 17 1.13 4.48 5.21
N ARG A 18 0.97 5.49 6.05
CA ARG A 18 -0.21 5.60 6.94
C ARG A 18 -1.53 5.62 6.18
N ALA A 19 -1.55 6.22 4.98
CA ALA A 19 -2.72 6.23 4.10
C ALA A 19 -3.13 4.82 3.65
N LEU A 20 -2.15 3.93 3.42
CA LEU A 20 -2.44 2.53 3.12
C LEU A 20 -3.09 1.86 4.34
N ILE A 21 -2.50 2.01 5.53
CA ILE A 21 -3.07 1.44 6.77
C ILE A 21 -4.51 1.94 6.95
N ALA A 22 -4.74 3.24 6.84
CA ALA A 22 -6.07 3.83 6.95
C ALA A 22 -7.05 3.28 5.90
N ALA A 23 -6.60 3.05 4.67
CA ALA A 23 -7.41 2.51 3.60
C ALA A 23 -7.77 1.03 3.80
N VAL A 24 -6.85 0.18 4.31
CA VAL A 24 -7.18 -1.23 4.61
C VAL A 24 -7.95 -1.42 5.91
N THR A 25 -7.86 -0.48 6.86
CA THR A 25 -8.66 -0.49 8.10
C THR A 25 -9.97 0.29 7.97
N ASP A 26 -10.28 0.82 6.79
CA ASP A 26 -11.51 1.57 6.52
C ASP A 26 -12.73 0.64 6.67
N SER A 27 -13.85 1.20 7.14
CA SER A 27 -15.10 0.44 7.32
C SER A 27 -15.71 0.01 5.98
N ASP A 28 -15.36 0.70 4.89
CA ASP A 28 -15.67 0.29 3.52
C ASP A 28 -14.69 -0.78 3.02
N ARG A 29 -15.10 -2.04 3.15
CA ARG A 29 -14.34 -3.20 2.67
C ARG A 29 -14.11 -3.20 1.15
N ALA A 30 -14.99 -2.57 0.37
CA ALA A 30 -14.85 -2.52 -1.08
C ALA A 30 -13.78 -1.50 -1.50
N ALA A 31 -13.73 -0.35 -0.81
CA ALA A 31 -12.65 0.62 -0.97
C ALA A 31 -11.30 0.06 -0.48
N ALA A 32 -11.30 -0.65 0.66
CA ALA A 32 -10.12 -1.34 1.18
C ALA A 32 -9.58 -2.40 0.20
N LYS A 33 -10.46 -3.20 -0.41
CA LYS A 33 -10.06 -4.20 -1.39
C LYS A 33 -9.44 -3.57 -2.63
N ARG A 34 -10.00 -2.46 -3.16
CA ARG A 34 -9.43 -1.75 -4.32
C ARG A 34 -8.06 -1.16 -4.03
N ALA A 35 -7.88 -0.54 -2.86
CA ALA A 35 -6.59 -0.06 -2.40
C ALA A 35 -5.56 -1.20 -2.27
N PHE A 36 -5.98 -2.35 -1.76
CA PHE A 36 -5.13 -3.54 -1.63
C PHE A 36 -4.77 -4.16 -2.98
N ASP A 37 -5.74 -4.32 -3.89
CA ASP A 37 -5.52 -4.84 -5.24
C ASP A 37 -4.57 -3.92 -6.02
N ALA A 38 -4.75 -2.60 -5.92
CA ALA A 38 -3.85 -1.63 -6.53
C ALA A 38 -2.42 -1.76 -5.97
N MET A 39 -2.26 -1.90 -4.65
CA MET A 39 -0.96 -2.12 -4.03
C MET A 39 -0.28 -3.40 -4.53
N MET A 40 -1.03 -4.48 -4.77
CA MET A 40 -0.47 -5.75 -5.25
C MET A 40 0.21 -5.63 -6.62
N THR A 41 -0.23 -4.67 -7.44
CA THR A 41 0.38 -4.34 -8.74
C THR A 41 1.59 -3.41 -8.65
N MET A 42 1.84 -2.78 -7.49
CA MET A 42 2.90 -1.77 -7.32
C MET A 42 4.16 -2.37 -6.69
N GLY A 43 5.32 -2.11 -7.31
CA GLY A 43 6.63 -2.41 -6.71
C GLY A 43 7.12 -1.35 -5.72
N LYS A 44 6.70 -0.10 -5.92
CA LYS A 44 6.93 1.04 -5.02
C LYS A 44 5.57 1.65 -4.67
N ILE A 45 5.31 1.87 -3.39
CA ILE A 45 4.00 2.36 -2.96
C ILE A 45 3.83 3.83 -3.37
N ASP A 46 2.79 4.09 -4.18
CA ASP A 46 2.36 5.42 -4.59
C ASP A 46 1.03 5.75 -3.91
N ILE A 47 1.07 6.71 -3.00
CA ILE A 47 -0.09 7.13 -2.20
C ILE A 47 -1.17 7.74 -3.10
N ALA A 48 -0.80 8.49 -4.14
CA ALA A 48 -1.75 9.16 -5.01
C ALA A 48 -2.57 8.13 -5.82
N ARG A 49 -1.92 7.07 -6.30
CA ARG A 49 -2.62 5.96 -6.96
C ARG A 49 -3.51 5.17 -6.02
N ILE A 50 -3.08 4.93 -4.78
CA ILE A 50 -3.92 4.24 -3.78
C ILE A 50 -5.16 5.06 -3.46
N ASP A 51 -5.02 6.38 -3.28
CA ASP A 51 -6.16 7.27 -3.03
C ASP A 51 -7.10 7.36 -4.23
N ALA A 52 -6.56 7.35 -5.46
CA ALA A 52 -7.38 7.30 -6.66
C ALA A 52 -8.16 5.98 -6.76
N ALA A 53 -7.52 4.84 -6.50
CA ALA A 53 -8.18 3.52 -6.50
C ALA A 53 -9.22 3.38 -5.38
N ARG A 54 -9.03 4.05 -4.24
CA ARG A 54 -9.99 4.10 -3.14
C ARG A 54 -11.25 4.90 -3.50
N ARG A 55 -11.10 5.99 -4.27
CA ARG A 55 -12.19 6.91 -4.64
C ARG A 55 -12.99 6.50 -5.89
N GLY A 56 -12.40 5.68 -6.77
CA GLY A 56 -13.02 5.28 -8.05
C GLY A 56 -13.92 4.07 -7.88
#